data_AF-A0A2M6WNC8-F1
#
_entry.id   AF-A0A2M6WNC8-F1
#
_cell.length_a   1.000
_cell.length_b   1.000
_cell.length_c   1.000
_cell.angle_alpha   90.00
_cell.angle_beta   90.00
_cell.angle_gamma   90.00
#
_symmetry.space_group_name_H-M   'P 1'
#
loop_
_entity.id
_entity.type
_entity.pdbx_description
1 polymer ?
#
loop_
_entity_poly.entity_id
_entity_poly.type
_entity_poly.pdbx_seq_one_letter_code
_entity_poly.pdbx_strand_id
1 'polypeptide(L)'
;MSSGIDLSREIAPIKLVAPVIPKTESKPDLLSVMEKAAVASPVIAPVVSPTPVAKIQPVTPKVVLAPVVSPTESKIKPRVEDIKPIRIMNPIDELRYLDLVNFRRMSRDPVGITKKIKSRIKLLEGEDYEKGLAGITAWRQSPVNKLYLKIINASMSEGQTIPLIIEDLKSKKQDFLTLAEMEAIISLNSDLKF
;
A
#
# COMPACT_ATOMS: atom_id res chain seq x y z
N MET A 1 44.59 31.72 -56.80
CA MET A 1 45.36 31.05 -55.72
C MET A 1 44.37 30.25 -54.88
N SER A 2 44.73 29.02 -54.50
CA SER A 2 43.81 28.06 -53.84
C SER A 2 44.12 27.92 -52.36
N SER A 3 43.08 27.92 -51.52
CA SER A 3 42.99 27.32 -50.17
C SER A 3 41.52 27.45 -49.75
N GLY A 4 40.71 26.40 -49.59
CA GLY A 4 41.05 24.99 -49.36
C GLY A 4 40.91 24.67 -47.87
N ILE A 5 39.72 24.88 -47.30
CA ILE A 5 39.43 24.58 -45.90
C ILE A 5 39.08 23.10 -45.80
N ASP A 6 39.98 22.34 -45.19
CA ASP A 6 39.85 20.91 -44.93
C ASP A 6 38.76 20.64 -43.88
N LEU A 7 37.86 19.69 -44.18
CA LEU A 7 36.75 19.27 -43.33
C LEU A 7 36.94 17.84 -42.79
N SER A 8 38.17 17.33 -42.78
CA SER A 8 38.56 16.03 -42.25
C SER A 8 38.51 15.98 -40.71
N ARG A 9 37.30 15.97 -40.15
CA ARG A 9 37.07 15.44 -38.79
C ARG A 9 36.49 14.04 -38.88
N GLU A 10 37.42 13.10 -38.88
CA GLU A 10 37.23 11.66 -38.85
C GLU A 10 36.26 11.23 -37.73
N ILE A 11 35.08 10.72 -38.11
CA ILE A 11 34.12 10.14 -37.18
C ILE A 11 34.49 8.67 -37.00
N ALA A 12 35.08 8.33 -35.85
CA ALA A 12 35.42 6.96 -35.53
C ALA A 12 34.15 6.07 -35.50
N PRO A 13 34.16 4.89 -36.18
CA PRO A 13 32.98 4.04 -36.25
C PRO A 13 32.67 3.39 -34.89
N ILE A 14 31.44 3.61 -34.41
CA ILE A 14 30.95 2.99 -33.18
C ILE A 14 30.83 1.47 -33.40
N LYS A 15 31.62 0.70 -32.64
CA LYS A 15 31.66 -0.76 -32.75
C LYS A 15 30.38 -1.38 -32.17
N LEU A 16 29.52 -1.88 -33.05
CA LEU A 16 28.28 -2.57 -32.69
C LEU A 16 28.60 -3.88 -31.92
N VAL A 17 28.22 -3.96 -30.65
CA VAL A 17 28.31 -5.20 -29.85
C VAL A 17 26.90 -5.77 -29.70
N ALA A 18 26.70 -6.97 -30.23
CA ALA A 18 25.43 -7.68 -30.13
C ALA A 18 25.18 -8.23 -28.71
N PRO A 19 23.93 -8.27 -28.22
CA PRO A 19 23.61 -8.86 -26.93
C PRO A 19 23.71 -10.38 -26.97
N VAL A 20 24.60 -10.96 -26.16
CA VAL A 20 24.66 -12.40 -25.93
C VAL A 20 23.52 -12.81 -25.00
N ILE A 21 22.62 -13.66 -25.49
CA ILE A 21 21.53 -14.26 -24.71
C ILE A 21 21.99 -15.63 -24.20
N PRO A 22 22.20 -15.83 -22.88
CA PRO A 22 22.27 -17.17 -22.31
C PRO A 22 20.86 -17.78 -22.26
N LYS A 23 20.76 -19.07 -22.59
CA LYS A 23 19.50 -19.80 -22.78
C LYS A 23 19.54 -21.08 -21.92
N THR A 24 18.41 -21.45 -21.30
CA THR A 24 18.20 -22.70 -20.49
C THR A 24 19.13 -22.79 -19.25
N GLU A 25 18.80 -23.43 -18.11
CA GLU A 25 17.65 -24.22 -17.62
C GLU A 25 17.63 -24.09 -16.06
N SER A 26 16.72 -24.61 -15.22
CA SER A 26 15.58 -25.53 -15.35
C SER A 26 14.52 -25.27 -14.24
N LYS A 27 13.67 -26.25 -13.92
CA LYS A 27 12.95 -26.43 -12.65
C LYS A 27 13.29 -27.82 -12.09
N PRO A 28 13.33 -28.03 -10.76
CA PRO A 28 12.95 -29.29 -10.16
C PRO A 28 11.46 -29.28 -9.80
N ASP A 29 10.73 -30.24 -10.37
CA ASP A 29 9.38 -30.62 -9.95
C ASP A 29 9.49 -31.51 -8.71
N LEU A 30 8.60 -31.33 -7.71
CA LEU A 30 8.61 -32.11 -6.46
C LEU A 30 7.19 -32.49 -6.01
N LEU A 31 6.37 -32.95 -6.96
CA LEU A 31 5.15 -33.70 -6.69
C LEU A 31 5.45 -35.20 -6.49
N SER A 32 6.00 -35.58 -5.33
CA SER A 32 5.92 -36.97 -4.83
C SER A 32 6.23 -37.11 -3.33
N VAL A 33 5.22 -36.89 -2.48
CA VAL A 33 5.04 -37.64 -1.23
C VAL A 33 3.55 -37.87 -1.02
N MET A 34 3.04 -38.95 -1.60
CA MET A 34 1.94 -39.68 -0.98
C MET A 34 2.55 -40.60 0.07
N GLU A 35 2.02 -40.64 1.30
CA GLU A 35 1.44 -41.86 1.89
C GLU A 35 0.86 -41.60 3.32
N LYS A 36 -0.48 -41.60 3.41
CA LYS A 36 -1.28 -42.30 4.45
C LYS A 36 -0.97 -42.08 5.94
N ALA A 37 -1.87 -41.35 6.59
CA ALA A 37 -2.46 -41.77 7.87
C ALA A 37 -3.87 -41.18 8.02
N ALA A 38 -4.87 -42.05 8.23
CA ALA A 38 -6.22 -41.65 8.60
C ALA A 38 -6.49 -42.07 10.04
N VAL A 39 -6.88 -41.13 10.91
CA VAL A 39 -7.67 -41.40 12.14
C VAL A 39 -8.63 -40.22 12.35
N ALA A 40 -9.84 -40.51 12.84
CA ALA A 40 -10.98 -39.60 12.88
C ALA A 40 -10.90 -38.48 13.92
N SER A 41 -11.52 -37.34 13.60
CA SER A 41 -11.94 -36.33 14.58
C SER A 41 -13.38 -36.59 15.02
N PRO A 42 -13.69 -36.69 16.33
CA PRO A 42 -15.05 -36.82 16.80
C PRO A 42 -15.80 -35.48 16.73
N VAL A 43 -16.98 -35.49 16.13
CA VAL A 43 -17.90 -34.34 16.08
C VAL A 43 -18.56 -34.18 17.45
N ILE A 44 -18.34 -33.03 18.11
CA ILE A 44 -19.04 -32.67 19.34
C ILE A 44 -20.23 -31.77 18.97
N ALA A 45 -21.45 -32.30 19.09
CA ALA A 45 -22.68 -31.54 18.94
C ALA A 45 -22.97 -30.69 20.20
N PRO A 46 -23.54 -29.48 20.06
CA PRO A 46 -23.96 -28.69 21.21
C PRO A 46 -25.31 -29.19 21.74
N VAL A 47 -25.30 -29.84 22.91
CA VAL A 47 -26.54 -30.20 23.61
C VAL A 47 -27.06 -28.98 24.37
N VAL A 48 -28.29 -28.58 24.03
CA VAL A 48 -29.02 -27.47 24.67
C VAL A 48 -29.48 -27.89 26.06
N SER A 49 -29.21 -27.05 27.07
CA SER A 49 -29.71 -27.22 28.44
C SER A 49 -30.61 -26.04 28.83
N PRO A 50 -31.95 -26.22 28.90
CA PRO A 50 -32.87 -25.19 29.39
C PRO A 50 -33.44 -25.56 30.77
N THR A 51 -33.37 -24.64 31.76
CA THR A 51 -34.27 -24.46 32.94
C THR A 51 -33.60 -23.53 33.98
N PRO A 52 -34.32 -22.98 34.99
CA PRO A 52 -35.69 -22.46 34.97
C PRO A 52 -35.79 -21.03 35.57
N VAL A 53 -37.00 -20.45 35.54
CA VAL A 53 -37.32 -19.10 36.01
C VAL A 53 -37.70 -19.05 37.50
N ALA A 54 -37.42 -17.90 38.13
CA ALA A 54 -37.99 -17.33 39.37
C ALA A 54 -37.64 -17.92 40.76
N LYS A 55 -37.05 -17.05 41.60
CA LYS A 55 -37.79 -16.53 42.76
C LYS A 55 -37.26 -15.15 43.21
N ILE A 56 -38.15 -14.16 43.28
CA ILE A 56 -37.86 -12.85 43.89
C ILE A 56 -38.20 -12.95 45.38
N GLN A 57 -37.29 -12.49 46.25
CA GLN A 57 -37.59 -12.23 47.66
C GLN A 57 -37.02 -10.84 48.03
N PRO A 58 -37.81 -9.95 48.64
CA PRO A 58 -37.32 -8.66 49.10
C PRO A 58 -36.71 -8.80 50.50
N VAL A 59 -35.48 -8.30 50.70
CA VAL A 59 -34.89 -8.13 52.03
C VAL A 59 -34.37 -6.70 52.19
N THR A 60 -34.61 -6.15 53.38
CA THR A 60 -34.47 -4.73 53.71
C THR A 60 -33.01 -4.28 53.85
N PRO A 61 -32.70 -3.00 53.56
CA PRO A 61 -31.35 -2.48 53.74
C PRO A 61 -31.08 -2.19 55.23
N LYS A 62 -30.12 -2.90 55.82
CA LYS A 62 -29.55 -2.54 57.13
C LYS A 62 -28.27 -1.74 56.93
N VAL A 63 -28.34 -0.44 57.20
CA VAL A 63 -27.18 0.46 57.20
C VAL A 63 -26.24 0.10 58.35
N VAL A 64 -24.96 -0.13 58.05
CA VAL A 64 -23.86 -0.08 59.03
C VAL A 64 -22.66 0.62 58.35
N LEU A 65 -22.16 1.66 59.00
CA LEU A 65 -21.03 2.47 58.54
C LEU A 65 -19.71 1.88 59.04
N ALA A 66 -18.75 1.64 58.14
CA ALA A 66 -17.33 1.49 58.47
C ALA A 66 -16.46 1.82 57.24
N PRO A 67 -15.49 2.73 57.33
CA PRO A 67 -14.60 3.05 56.21
C PRO A 67 -13.42 2.07 56.16
N VAL A 68 -13.50 1.05 55.29
CA VAL A 68 -12.31 0.27 54.91
C VAL A 68 -11.57 1.02 53.81
N VAL A 69 -10.42 1.58 54.15
CA VAL A 69 -9.53 2.27 53.21
C VAL A 69 -8.72 1.24 52.43
N SER A 70 -9.31 0.68 51.38
CA SER A 70 -8.58 -0.15 50.41
C SER A 70 -7.75 0.75 49.48
N PRO A 71 -6.45 0.47 49.24
CA PRO A 71 -5.68 1.17 48.22
C PRO A 71 -6.32 0.92 46.85
N THR A 72 -6.85 1.97 46.22
CA THR A 72 -7.43 1.87 44.88
C THR A 72 -6.28 1.68 43.89
N GLU A 73 -6.00 0.43 43.54
CA GLU A 73 -5.13 0.09 42.42
C GLU A 73 -5.72 0.74 41.16
N SER A 74 -5.07 1.83 40.73
CA SER A 74 -5.58 2.74 39.70
C SER A 74 -5.43 2.08 38.33
N LYS A 75 -6.37 1.19 38.03
CA LYS A 75 -6.51 0.49 36.74
C LYS A 75 -6.60 1.52 35.63
N ILE A 76 -5.45 1.82 35.01
CA ILE A 76 -5.30 2.86 33.99
C ILE A 76 -6.20 2.47 32.82
N LYS A 77 -7.37 3.11 32.73
CA LYS A 77 -8.27 2.93 31.60
C LYS A 77 -7.52 3.42 30.35
N PRO A 78 -7.49 2.65 29.26
CA PRO A 78 -6.90 3.12 28.00
C PRO A 78 -7.50 4.47 27.64
N ARG A 79 -6.65 5.48 27.40
CA ARG A 79 -7.13 6.75 26.88
C ARG A 79 -7.65 6.50 25.46
N VAL A 80 -8.93 6.77 25.24
CA VAL A 80 -9.51 6.79 23.90
C VAL A 80 -9.03 8.07 23.24
N GLU A 81 -8.06 7.93 22.34
CA GLU A 81 -7.55 9.03 21.54
C GLU A 81 -8.57 9.38 20.43
N ASP A 82 -8.76 10.67 20.19
CA ASP A 82 -9.79 11.17 19.28
C ASP A 82 -9.50 10.75 17.83
N ILE A 83 -10.41 9.98 17.25
CA ILE A 83 -10.25 9.42 15.91
C ILE A 83 -10.70 10.46 14.90
N LYS A 84 -9.75 11.00 14.11
CA LYS A 84 -10.06 11.95 13.03
C LYS A 84 -11.20 11.40 12.15
N PRO A 85 -12.30 12.16 11.94
CA PRO A 85 -13.45 11.68 11.22
C PRO A 85 -13.08 11.36 9.76
N ILE A 86 -13.45 10.15 9.32
CA ILE A 86 -13.24 9.73 7.93
C ILE A 86 -14.20 10.51 7.05
N ARG A 87 -13.66 11.38 6.19
CA ARG A 87 -14.46 12.08 5.18
C ARG A 87 -14.91 11.06 4.13
N ILE A 88 -16.22 10.93 3.93
CA ILE A 88 -16.79 10.22 2.78
C ILE A 88 -16.54 11.08 1.55
N MET A 89 -15.98 10.48 0.49
CA MET A 89 -15.54 11.17 -0.73
C MET A 89 -16.05 10.42 -1.95
N ASN A 90 -16.23 11.13 -3.06
CA ASN A 90 -16.58 10.48 -4.33
C ASN A 90 -15.39 9.66 -4.86
N PRO A 91 -15.59 8.61 -5.67
CA PRO A 91 -14.47 7.78 -6.17
C PRO A 91 -13.38 8.57 -6.91
N ILE A 92 -13.74 9.64 -7.62
CA ILE A 92 -12.78 10.55 -8.27
C ILE A 92 -12.02 11.40 -7.23
N ASP A 93 -12.70 11.89 -6.20
CA ASP A 93 -12.05 12.67 -5.13
C ASP A 93 -11.15 11.78 -4.26
N GLU A 94 -11.52 10.52 -3.99
CA GLU A 94 -10.63 9.56 -3.33
C GLU A 94 -9.31 9.39 -4.08
N LEU A 95 -9.32 9.40 -5.42
CA LEU A 95 -8.10 9.37 -6.24
C LEU A 95 -7.34 10.70 -6.17
N ARG A 96 -8.04 11.84 -6.24
CA ARG A 96 -7.45 13.20 -6.19
C ARG A 96 -6.74 13.52 -4.89
N TYR A 97 -7.28 13.06 -3.76
CA TYR A 97 -6.78 13.40 -2.42
C TYR A 97 -6.05 12.24 -1.74
N LEU A 98 -5.63 11.22 -2.51
CA LEU A 98 -4.89 10.06 -2.01
C LEU A 98 -3.53 10.48 -1.44
N ASP A 99 -3.40 10.39 -0.11
CA ASP A 99 -2.19 10.65 0.66
C ASP A 99 -1.39 9.36 0.92
N LEU A 100 -0.16 9.50 1.44
CA LEU A 100 0.69 8.34 1.77
C LEU A 100 0.05 7.41 2.81
N VAL A 101 -0.71 7.96 3.76
CA VAL A 101 -1.31 7.18 4.85
C VAL A 101 -2.42 6.27 4.29
N ASN A 102 -3.33 6.79 3.47
CA ASN A 102 -4.38 5.96 2.88
C ASN A 102 -3.83 5.06 1.78
N PHE A 103 -2.83 5.50 1.00
CA PHE A 103 -2.12 4.65 0.04
C PHE A 103 -1.57 3.39 0.71
N ARG A 104 -0.79 3.52 1.79
CA ARG A 104 -0.23 2.40 2.55
C ARG A 104 -1.27 1.58 3.32
N ARG A 105 -2.48 2.11 3.54
CA ARG A 105 -3.61 1.36 4.12
C ARG A 105 -4.37 0.50 3.10
N MET A 106 -4.31 0.81 1.80
CA MET A 106 -5.05 0.06 0.78
C MET A 106 -4.57 -1.39 0.65
N SER A 107 -3.28 -1.66 0.81
CA SER A 107 -2.67 -2.99 0.71
C SER A 107 -1.30 -2.99 1.40
N ARG A 108 -0.87 -4.15 1.92
CA ARG A 108 0.49 -4.35 2.45
C ARG A 108 1.56 -4.44 1.36
N ASP A 109 1.17 -4.98 0.20
CA ASP A 109 2.02 -5.08 -0.99
C ASP A 109 1.82 -3.84 -1.90
N PRO A 110 2.89 -3.12 -2.28
CA PRO A 110 2.83 -1.98 -3.19
C PRO A 110 2.16 -2.27 -4.54
N VAL A 111 2.39 -3.45 -5.13
CA VAL A 111 1.76 -3.83 -6.40
C VAL A 111 0.25 -4.05 -6.21
N GLY A 112 -0.15 -4.59 -5.06
CA GLY A 112 -1.54 -4.65 -4.61
C GLY A 112 -2.19 -3.28 -4.41
N ILE A 113 -1.45 -2.26 -3.97
CA ILE A 113 -1.97 -0.88 -3.87
C ILE A 113 -2.28 -0.35 -5.28
N THR A 114 -1.33 -0.42 -6.20
CA THR A 114 -1.51 0.15 -7.55
C THR A 114 -2.53 -0.62 -8.38
N LYS A 115 -2.66 -1.94 -8.19
CA LYS A 115 -3.77 -2.74 -8.76
C LYS A 115 -5.14 -2.24 -8.27
N LYS A 116 -5.29 -1.87 -7.00
CA LYS A 116 -6.56 -1.30 -6.48
C LYS A 116 -6.86 0.07 -7.07
N ILE A 117 -5.84 0.93 -7.24
CA ILE A 117 -5.98 2.23 -7.91
C ILE A 117 -6.40 2.04 -9.37
N LYS A 118 -5.73 1.17 -10.12
CA LYS A 118 -6.08 0.81 -11.52
C LYS A 118 -7.50 0.26 -11.63
N SER A 119 -7.91 -0.60 -10.69
CA SER A 119 -9.26 -1.17 -10.65
C SER A 119 -10.33 -0.10 -10.45
N ARG A 120 -10.12 0.88 -9.56
CA ARG A 120 -11.03 2.02 -9.35
C ARG A 120 -11.17 2.88 -10.60
N ILE A 121 -10.07 3.16 -11.30
CA ILE A 121 -10.10 3.91 -12.57
C ILE A 121 -10.87 3.13 -13.64
N LYS A 122 -10.64 1.82 -13.77
CA LYS A 122 -11.38 0.96 -14.70
C LYS A 122 -12.86 0.82 -14.39
N LEU A 123 -13.24 0.87 -13.11
CA LEU A 123 -14.65 0.88 -12.72
C LEU A 123 -15.35 2.17 -13.17
N LEU A 124 -14.68 3.32 -13.01
CA LEU A 124 -15.15 4.61 -13.52
C LEU A 124 -15.26 4.61 -15.05
N GLU A 125 -14.25 4.11 -15.76
CA GLU A 125 -14.24 3.94 -17.21
C GLU A 125 -15.37 3.04 -17.72
N GLY A 126 -15.73 1.99 -16.95
CA GLY A 126 -16.85 1.10 -17.24
C GLY A 126 -18.23 1.69 -16.98
N GLU A 127 -18.34 2.76 -16.17
CA GLU A 127 -19.57 3.56 -16.08
C GLU A 127 -19.65 4.60 -17.21
N ASP A 128 -18.54 5.28 -17.50
CA ASP A 128 -18.42 6.33 -18.50
C ASP A 128 -16.93 6.57 -18.84
N TYR A 129 -16.61 6.66 -20.13
CA TYR A 129 -15.24 6.93 -20.57
C TYR A 129 -14.70 8.28 -20.05
N GLU A 130 -15.54 9.32 -19.98
CA GLU A 130 -15.14 10.62 -19.42
C GLU A 130 -14.83 10.54 -17.92
N LYS A 131 -15.57 9.71 -17.16
CA LYS A 131 -15.24 9.42 -15.76
C LYS A 131 -13.92 8.67 -15.62
N GLY A 132 -13.59 7.77 -16.55
CA GLY A 132 -12.29 7.13 -16.63
C GLY A 132 -11.15 8.15 -16.77
N LEU A 133 -11.25 9.08 -17.73
CA LEU A 133 -10.29 10.17 -17.93
C LEU A 133 -10.22 11.12 -16.71
N ALA A 134 -11.36 11.43 -16.09
CA ALA A 134 -11.41 12.22 -14.86
C ALA A 134 -10.70 11.50 -13.69
N GLY A 135 -10.84 10.17 -13.58
CA GLY A 135 -10.15 9.33 -12.62
C GLY A 135 -8.62 9.30 -12.81
N ILE A 136 -8.15 9.21 -14.06
CA ILE A 136 -6.71 9.33 -14.39
C ILE A 136 -6.18 10.72 -14.03
N THR A 137 -6.92 11.76 -14.39
CA THR A 137 -6.55 13.15 -14.08
C THR A 137 -6.51 13.41 -12.57
N ALA A 138 -7.48 12.87 -11.82
CA ALA A 138 -7.49 12.90 -10.36
C ALA A 138 -6.27 12.17 -9.76
N TRP A 139 -5.99 10.94 -10.19
CA TRP A 139 -4.78 10.21 -9.76
C TRP A 139 -3.50 11.01 -10.03
N ARG A 140 -3.34 11.61 -11.22
CA ARG A 140 -2.19 12.45 -11.57
C ARG A 140 -2.04 13.66 -10.63
N GLN A 141 -3.15 14.21 -10.13
CA GLN A 141 -3.20 15.31 -9.16
C GLN A 141 -2.95 14.88 -7.71
N SER A 142 -2.89 13.59 -7.39
CA SER A 142 -2.76 13.09 -6.02
C SER A 142 -1.47 13.53 -5.33
N PRO A 143 -1.49 13.77 -4.00
CA PRO A 143 -0.28 13.95 -3.20
C PRO A 143 0.78 12.87 -3.42
N VAL A 144 0.36 11.60 -3.53
CA VAL A 144 1.28 10.46 -3.80
C VAL A 144 1.94 10.57 -5.18
N ASN A 145 1.19 10.81 -6.25
CA ASN A 145 1.77 10.93 -7.59
C ASN A 145 2.64 12.20 -7.72
N LYS A 146 2.27 13.30 -7.05
CA LYS A 146 3.11 14.50 -6.95
C LYS A 146 4.44 14.24 -6.23
N LEU A 147 4.43 13.43 -5.17
CA LEU A 147 5.66 13.04 -4.47
C LEU A 147 6.54 12.13 -5.33
N TYR A 148 5.94 11.17 -6.06
CA TYR A 148 6.64 10.36 -7.07
C TYR A 148 7.35 11.27 -8.09
N LEU A 149 6.63 12.22 -8.70
CA LEU A 149 7.20 13.17 -9.67
C LEU A 149 8.30 14.05 -9.04
N LYS A 150 8.14 14.49 -7.78
CA LYS A 150 9.19 15.24 -7.06
C LYS A 150 10.49 14.42 -6.94
N ILE A 151 10.40 13.13 -6.60
CA ILE A 151 11.57 12.25 -6.45
C ILE A 151 12.26 12.01 -7.80
N ILE A 152 11.49 11.75 -8.87
CA ILE A 152 12.04 11.58 -10.23
C ILE A 152 12.71 12.87 -10.72
N ASN A 153 12.06 14.02 -10.55
CA ASN A 153 12.61 15.31 -10.96
C ASN A 153 13.88 15.66 -10.16
N ALA A 154 13.94 15.35 -8.86
CA ALA A 154 15.15 15.52 -8.06
C ALA A 154 16.29 14.62 -8.57
N SER A 155 16.00 13.36 -8.92
CA SER A 155 17.00 12.43 -9.48
C SER A 155 17.59 12.93 -10.79
N MET A 156 16.76 13.50 -11.67
CA MET A 156 17.20 14.12 -12.92
C MET A 156 17.95 15.45 -12.71
N SER A 157 17.55 16.26 -11.73
CA SER A 157 18.11 17.62 -11.53
C SER A 157 19.42 17.60 -10.73
N GLU A 158 19.53 16.71 -9.75
CA GLU A 158 20.68 16.60 -8.84
C GLU A 158 21.69 15.54 -9.31
N GLY A 159 21.35 14.74 -10.32
CA GLY A 159 22.17 13.62 -10.81
C GLY A 159 22.30 12.45 -9.83
N GLN A 160 21.51 12.44 -8.74
CA GLN A 160 21.53 11.42 -7.70
C GLN A 160 20.60 10.25 -8.05
N THR A 161 20.92 9.05 -7.54
CA THR A 161 20.07 7.88 -7.70
C THR A 161 18.82 7.97 -6.81
N ILE A 162 17.71 7.39 -7.25
CA ILE A 162 16.43 7.39 -6.50
C ILE A 162 16.59 6.90 -5.04
N PRO A 163 17.35 5.84 -4.71
CA PRO A 163 17.56 5.42 -3.32
C PRO A 163 18.19 6.50 -2.43
N LEU A 164 19.21 7.22 -2.92
CA LEU A 164 19.88 8.28 -2.16
C LEU A 164 18.93 9.44 -1.83
N ILE A 165 18.07 9.82 -2.77
CA ILE A 165 17.05 10.86 -2.55
C ILE A 165 16.01 10.41 -1.54
N ILE A 166 15.62 9.13 -1.55
CA ILE A 166 14.71 8.56 -0.54
C ILE A 166 15.36 8.59 0.85
N GLU A 167 16.66 8.28 0.95
CA GLU A 167 17.43 8.37 2.20
C GLU A 167 17.58 9.82 2.70
N ASP A 168 17.82 10.78 1.81
CA ASP A 168 17.86 12.21 2.14
C ASP A 168 16.50 12.73 2.64
N LEU A 169 15.39 12.41 1.94
CA LEU A 169 14.04 12.78 2.38
C LEU A 169 13.70 12.19 3.75
N LYS A 170 14.06 10.91 3.97
CA LYS A 170 13.90 10.21 5.26
C LYS A 170 14.74 10.86 6.35
N SER A 171 15.97 11.26 6.06
CA SER A 171 16.88 11.96 6.98
C SER A 171 16.32 13.34 7.37
N LYS A 172 15.74 14.06 6.41
CA LYS A 172 15.04 15.34 6.59
C LYS A 172 13.64 15.21 7.21
N LYS A 173 13.21 13.99 7.57
CA LYS A 173 11.86 13.66 8.09
C LYS A 173 10.72 14.16 7.19
N GLN A 174 10.97 14.24 5.88
CA GLN A 174 9.94 14.55 4.88
C GLN A 174 9.19 13.29 4.48
N ASP A 175 8.01 13.47 3.90
CA ASP A 175 7.27 12.40 3.23
C ASP A 175 8.12 11.78 2.10
N PHE A 176 8.21 10.44 2.11
CA PHE A 176 8.98 9.67 1.14
C PHE A 176 8.22 8.42 0.67
N LEU A 177 8.48 8.01 -0.56
CA LEU A 177 8.09 6.71 -1.11
C LEU A 177 9.28 5.75 -1.02
N THR A 178 9.02 4.48 -0.74
CA THR A 178 10.05 3.42 -0.80
C THR A 178 10.32 3.01 -2.25
N LEU A 179 11.45 2.35 -2.51
CA LEU A 179 11.82 1.91 -3.87
C LEU A 179 10.73 1.03 -4.52
N ALA A 180 10.19 0.06 -3.78
CA ALA A 180 9.11 -0.80 -4.26
C ALA A 180 7.79 -0.04 -4.52
N GLU A 181 7.49 1.01 -3.75
CA GLU A 181 6.35 1.90 -4.04
C GLU A 181 6.60 2.73 -5.31
N MET A 182 7.82 3.22 -5.52
CA MET A 182 8.22 3.95 -6.74
C MET A 182 8.08 3.05 -7.98
N GLU A 183 8.63 1.83 -7.96
CA GLU A 183 8.53 0.86 -9.06
C GLU A 183 7.08 0.50 -9.40
N ALA A 184 6.25 0.26 -8.38
CA ALA A 184 4.83 -0.02 -8.56
C ALA A 184 4.08 1.17 -9.19
N ILE A 185 4.42 2.42 -8.81
CA ILE A 185 3.85 3.65 -9.38
C ILE A 185 4.34 3.87 -10.82
N ILE A 186 5.61 3.57 -11.14
CA ILE A 186 6.14 3.62 -12.51
C ILE A 186 5.36 2.65 -13.41
N SER A 187 5.14 1.41 -12.95
CA SER A 187 4.34 0.42 -13.69
C SER A 187 2.90 0.89 -13.89
N LEU A 188 2.25 1.43 -12.85
CA LEU A 188 0.90 1.98 -12.94
C LEU A 188 0.81 3.14 -13.94
N ASN A 189 1.72 4.10 -13.85
CA ASN A 189 1.72 5.27 -14.74
C ASN A 189 2.05 4.87 -16.20
N SER A 190 2.79 3.78 -16.41
CA SER A 190 3.04 3.19 -17.73
C SER A 190 1.83 2.47 -18.32
N ASP A 191 0.91 1.99 -17.47
CA ASP A 191 -0.37 1.40 -17.88
C ASP A 191 -1.45 2.46 -18.17
N LEU A 192 -1.42 3.61 -17.46
CA LEU A 192 -2.40 4.70 -17.58
C LEU A 192 -2.04 5.68 -18.72
N LYS A 193 -1.94 5.15 -19.95
CA LYS A 193 -1.62 5.89 -21.18
C LYS A 193 -2.86 6.48 -21.86
N PHE A 194 -3.34 7.60 -21.33
CA PHE A 194 -4.36 8.47 -21.91
C PHE A 194 -4.05 9.94 -21.59
#